data_AF-A0A7K2MCE8-F1
#
_entry.id   AF-A0A7K2MCE8-F1
#
_cell.length_a   1.000
_cell.length_b   1.000
_cell.length_c   1.000
_cell.angle_alpha   90.00
_cell.angle_beta   90.00
_cell.angle_gamma   90.00
#
_symmetry.space_group_name_H-M   'P 1'
#
loop_
_entity.id
_entity.type
_entity.pdbx_description
1 polymer ?
#
loop_
_entity_poly.entity_id
_entity_poly.type
_entity_poly.pdbx_seq_one_letter_code
_entity_poly.pdbx_strand_id
1 'polypeptide(L)' 'MRTLLITGPGGSGRTTVAAATALAAARDGVRTLVLSADRTDTLGAV' A
#
# COMPACT_ATOMS: atom_id res chain seq x y z
N MET A 1 -2.54 14.79 -9.36
CA MET A 1 -2.44 13.39 -8.87
C MET A 1 -1.09 13.22 -8.19
N ARG A 2 -1.03 12.47 -7.09
CA ARG A 2 0.23 12.06 -6.42
C ARG A 2 0.33 10.54 -6.44
N THR A 3 1.53 10.01 -6.70
CA THR A 3 1.81 8.57 -6.72
C THR A 3 2.96 8.29 -5.77
N LEU A 4 2.79 7.32 -4.87
CA LEU A 4 3.82 6.85 -3.95
C LEU A 4 4.19 5.43 -4.33
N LEU A 5 5.44 5.22 -4.75
CA LEU A 5 5.97 3.90 -5.06
C LEU A 5 6.74 3.37 -3.85
N ILE A 6 6.30 2.23 -3.31
CA ILE A 6 6.98 1.58 -2.19
C ILE A 6 7.73 0.34 -2.70
N THR A 7 9.05 0.38 -2.60
CA THR A 7 9.96 -0.66 -3.06
C THR A 7 10.83 -1.18 -1.92
N GLY A 8 11.54 -2.28 -2.16
CA GLY A 8 12.29 -3.00 -1.14
C GLY A 8 12.33 -4.51 -1.41
N PRO A 9 13.25 -5.25 -0.77
CA PRO A 9 13.35 -6.70 -0.88
C PRO A 9 12.08 -7.45 -0.48
N GLY A 10 12.00 -8.74 -0.82
CA GLY A 10 10.94 -9.62 -0.31
C GLY A 10 10.95 -9.67 1.22
N GLY A 11 9.77 -9.58 1.84
CA GLY A 11 9.65 -9.58 3.30
C GLY A 11 10.03 -8.27 4.00
N SER A 12 10.39 -7.20 3.28
CA SER A 12 10.78 -5.92 3.89
C SER A 12 9.61 -5.06 4.39
N GLY A 13 8.39 -5.59 4.42
CA GLY A 13 7.20 -4.88 4.91
C GLY A 13 6.53 -3.92 3.93
N ARG A 14 6.87 -3.94 2.62
CA ARG A 14 6.31 -3.04 1.60
C ARG A 14 4.79 -2.98 1.61
N THR A 15 4.15 -4.15 1.66
CA THR A 15 2.69 -4.31 1.63
C THR A 15 2.04 -3.65 2.85
N THR A 16 2.62 -3.87 4.04
CA THR A 16 2.17 -3.25 5.29
C THR A 16 2.29 -1.73 5.25
N VAL A 17 3.44 -1.21 4.79
CA VAL A 17 3.65 0.24 4.70
C VAL A 17 2.73 0.87 3.67
N ALA A 18 2.52 0.22 2.51
CA ALA A 18 1.61 0.70 1.48
C ALA A 18 0.15 0.77 1.99
N ALA A 19 -0.31 -0.28 2.67
CA ALA A 19 -1.64 -0.33 3.26
C ALA A 19 -1.83 0.72 4.37
N ALA A 20 -0.86 0.85 5.29
CA ALA A 20 -0.91 1.84 6.37
C ALA A 20 -0.92 3.28 5.84
N THR A 21 -0.05 3.58 4.86
CA THR A 21 0.01 4.90 4.22
C THR A 21 -1.31 5.25 3.56
N ALA A 22 -1.91 4.28 2.85
CA ALA A 22 -3.16 4.49 2.17
C ALA A 22 -4.36 4.64 3.11
N LEU A 23 -4.39 3.86 4.20
CA LEU A 23 -5.40 3.99 5.23
C LEU A 23 -5.33 5.37 5.90
N ALA A 24 -4.13 5.86 6.19
CA ALA A 24 -3.93 7.21 6.73
C ALA A 24 -4.46 8.27 5.75
N ALA A 25 -4.05 8.21 4.47
CA ALA A 25 -4.53 9.15 3.46
C ALA A 25 -6.06 9.11 3.28
N ALA A 26 -6.66 7.92 3.27
CA ALA A 26 -8.10 7.76 3.17
C ALA A 26 -8.84 8.36 4.40
N ARG A 27 -8.29 8.18 5.61
CA ARG A 27 -8.82 8.80 6.84
C ARG A 27 -8.75 10.32 6.81
N ASP A 28 -7.74 10.87 6.14
CA ASP A 28 -7.60 12.32 5.91
C ASP A 28 -8.51 12.85 4.78
N GLY A 29 -9.45 12.02 4.27
CA GLY A 29 -10.39 12.40 3.22
C GLY A 29 -9.82 12.38 1.80
N VAL A 30 -8.59 11.87 1.62
CA VAL A 30 -7.97 11.76 0.29
C VAL A 30 -8.52 10.52 -0.41
N ARG A 31 -9.06 10.70 -1.62
CA ARG A 31 -9.36 9.55 -2.49
C ARG A 31 -8.08 8.78 -2.80
N THR A 32 -8.00 7.57 -2.27
CA THR A 32 -6.78 6.77 -2.26
C THR A 32 -7.03 5.43 -2.93
N LEU A 33 -6.10 5.02 -3.80
CA LEU A 33 -6.06 3.72 -4.44
C LEU A 33 -4.77 3.02 -4.03
N VAL A 34 -4.88 1.77 -3.58
CA VAL A 34 -3.74 0.90 -3.26
C VAL A 34 -3.68 -0.21 -4.28
N LEU A 35 -2.48 -0.43 -4.82
CA LEU A 35 -2.21 -1.45 -5.82
C LEU A 35 -0.99 -2.25 -5.34
N SER A 36 -1.07 -3.57 -5.38
CA SER A 36 0.09 -4.47 -5.26
C SER A 36 0.40 -5.04 -6.65
N ALA A 37 1.69 -5.05 -7.01
CA ALA A 37 2.19 -5.72 -8.21
C ALA A 37 2.86 -7.06 -7.89
N ASP A 38 2.89 -7.46 -6.62
CA ASP A 38 3.51 -8.70 -6.17
C ASP A 38 2.59 -9.88 -6.49
N ARG A 39 3.10 -10.89 -7.20
CA ARG A 39 2.31 -12.08 -7.58
C ARG A 39 2.13 -13.03 -6.39
N THR A 40 3.05 -13.00 -5.43
CA THR A 40 3.09 -13.94 -4.30
C THR A 40 2.56 -13.37 -3.00
N ASP A 41 2.31 -12.06 -2.96
CA ASP A 41 1.82 -11.35 -1.79
C ASP A 41 0.48 -10.67 -2.11
N THR A 42 -0.53 -10.96 -1.29
CA THR A 42 -1.89 -10.44 -1.47
C THR A 42 -2.20 -9.41 -0.40
N LEU A 43 -2.87 -8.34 -0.78
CA LEU A 43 -3.47 -7.41 0.18
C LEU A 43 -4.63 -8.16 0.85
N GLY A 44 -4.36 -8.80 1.98
CA GLY A 44 -5.38 -9.44 2.79
C GLY A 44 -6.36 -8.39 3.31
N ALA A 45 -7.65 -8.59 3.04
CA ALA A 45 -8.72 -7.88 3.71
C ALA A 45 -9.20 -8.73 4.89
N VAL A 46 -9.27 -8.13 6.09
CA VAL A 46 -9.92 -8.69 7.28
C VAL A 46 -11.13 -7.85 7.61
#